data_AF-S0E054-F1
#
_entry.id   AF-S0E054-F1
#
_cell.length_a   1.000
_cell.length_b   1.000
_cell.length_c   1.000
_cell.angle_alpha   90.00
_cell.angle_beta   90.00
_cell.angle_gamma   90.00
#
_symmetry.space_group_name_H-M   'P 1'
#
loop_
_entity.id
_entity.type
_entity.pdbx_description
1 polymer ?
#
loop_
_entity_poly.entity_id
_entity_poly.type
_entity_poly.pdbx_seq_one_letter_code
_entity_poly.pdbx_strand_id
1 'polypeptide(L)'
;MKFTTALVGLVASATYAAAASVTFVTLDDKERTIIFTPDPGYEGPESVTVSSAKEVTVDFPDKYIGNFYAVQKGKTDQPGMLGEVTFGGWNGKTYFDVSAIVDPNDKDNVKQMWPKSAATPMSGCETFPCDNCYWLPDDVQTKVTDEVDLITTLGDGASPYKAQSN
;
A
#
# COMPACT_ATOMS: atom_id res chain seq x y z
N MET A 1 34.42 -31.09 17.60
CA MET A 1 32.99 -30.92 17.30
C MET A 1 32.53 -29.60 17.92
N LYS A 2 32.10 -28.63 17.12
CA LYS A 2 31.51 -27.38 17.62
C LYS A 2 30.00 -27.50 17.41
N PHE A 3 29.24 -27.51 18.50
CA PHE A 3 27.79 -27.51 18.46
C PHE A 3 27.33 -26.05 18.31
N THR A 4 26.74 -25.73 17.16
CA THR A 4 26.07 -24.45 16.93
C THR A 4 24.67 -24.55 17.54
N THR A 5 24.46 -23.87 18.67
CA THR A 5 23.13 -23.69 19.25
C THR A 5 22.35 -22.72 18.37
N ALA A 6 21.37 -23.24 17.62
CA ALA A 6 20.39 -22.40 16.94
C ALA A 6 19.36 -21.93 17.97
N LEU A 7 19.37 -20.65 18.30
CA LEU A 7 18.27 -19.99 18.99
C LEU A 7 17.15 -19.80 17.96
N VAL A 8 16.10 -20.62 18.07
CA VAL A 8 14.83 -20.36 17.38
C VAL A 8 14.13 -19.27 18.18
N GLY A 9 14.25 -18.02 17.71
CA GLY A 9 13.47 -16.91 18.25
C GLY A 9 12.02 -17.05 17.84
N LEU A 10 11.12 -17.17 18.81
CA LEU A 10 9.69 -17.11 18.58
C LEU A 10 9.33 -15.62 18.37
N VAL A 11 9.13 -15.20 17.13
CA VAL A 11 8.57 -13.87 16.83
C VAL A 11 7.11 -13.90 17.27
N ALA A 12 6.76 -13.11 18.27
CA ALA A 12 5.38 -12.94 18.69
C ALA A 12 4.68 -12.07 17.64
N SER A 13 3.93 -12.69 16.72
CA SER A 13 3.10 -11.99 15.76
C SER A 13 1.90 -11.40 16.49
N ALA A 14 1.78 -10.06 16.51
CA ALA A 14 0.56 -9.40 16.94
C ALA A 14 -0.52 -9.69 15.89
N THR A 15 -1.52 -10.49 16.26
CA THR A 15 -2.69 -10.74 15.41
C THR A 15 -3.78 -9.78 15.84
N TYR A 16 -3.92 -8.67 15.12
CA TYR A 16 -5.08 -7.79 15.26
C TYR A 16 -6.27 -8.40 14.52
N ALA A 17 -7.50 -8.09 14.97
CA ALA A 17 -8.69 -8.47 14.24
C ALA A 17 -8.71 -7.69 12.91
N ALA A 18 -8.68 -8.40 11.78
CA ALA A 18 -8.73 -7.81 10.45
C ALA A 18 -10.05 -7.01 10.28
N ALA A 19 -9.92 -5.71 10.03
CA ALA A 19 -11.07 -4.81 9.85
C ALA A 19 -11.10 -4.17 8.45
N ALA A 20 -9.94 -4.10 7.80
CA ALA A 20 -9.76 -3.55 6.47
C ALA A 20 -8.65 -4.32 5.75
N SER A 21 -8.58 -4.21 4.42
CA SER A 21 -7.55 -4.87 3.65
C SER A 21 -7.05 -4.04 2.47
N VAL A 22 -5.80 -4.29 2.08
CA VAL A 22 -5.24 -3.83 0.81
C VAL A 22 -4.73 -5.03 0.03
N THR A 23 -5.23 -5.20 -1.19
CA THR A 23 -4.75 -6.22 -2.14
C THR A 23 -3.71 -5.60 -3.07
N PHE A 24 -2.47 -6.10 -2.99
CA PHE A 24 -1.34 -5.69 -3.79
C PHE A 24 -1.24 -6.50 -5.07
N VAL A 25 -1.22 -5.82 -6.21
CA VAL A 25 -1.16 -6.41 -7.54
C VAL A 25 0.11 -5.94 -8.23
N THR A 26 1.09 -6.83 -8.36
CA THR A 26 2.33 -6.52 -9.09
C THR A 26 2.13 -6.72 -10.58
N LEU A 27 2.33 -5.66 -11.36
CA LEU A 27 2.04 -5.62 -12.80
C LEU A 27 3.25 -5.98 -13.69
N ASP A 28 4.45 -5.97 -13.11
CA ASP A 28 5.70 -6.34 -13.78
C ASP A 28 6.34 -7.61 -13.20
N ASP A 29 7.55 -7.95 -13.63
CA ASP A 29 8.28 -9.14 -13.20
C ASP A 29 9.15 -8.92 -11.94
N LYS A 30 8.99 -7.79 -11.24
CA LYS A 30 9.86 -7.43 -10.11
C LYS A 30 9.27 -7.88 -8.77
N GLU A 31 10.13 -8.47 -7.95
CA GLU A 31 9.83 -8.72 -6.54
C GLU A 31 10.03 -7.43 -5.73
N ARG A 32 9.09 -7.13 -4.84
CA ARG A 32 9.14 -5.97 -3.94
C ARG A 32 8.88 -6.38 -2.49
N THR A 33 9.41 -5.62 -1.55
CA THR A 33 8.95 -5.62 -0.16
C THR A 33 8.07 -4.40 0.06
N ILE A 34 6.86 -4.61 0.57
CA ILE A 34 5.97 -3.54 1.04
C ILE A 34 6.32 -3.27 2.49
N ILE A 35 6.53 -1.99 2.82
CA ILE A 35 6.88 -1.53 4.15
C ILE A 35 5.77 -0.62 4.63
N PHE A 36 5.22 -0.94 5.80
CA PHE A 36 4.13 -0.19 6.42
C PHE A 36 4.69 0.73 7.50
N THR A 37 4.18 1.96 7.50
CA THR A 37 4.62 3.06 8.36
C THR A 37 3.38 3.65 9.02
N PRO A 38 2.90 3.05 10.13
CA PRO A 38 1.78 3.59 10.89
C PRO A 38 2.13 4.93 11.52
N ASP A 39 1.13 5.79 11.63
CA ASP A 39 1.25 7.05 12.37
C ASP A 39 1.49 6.80 13.86
N PRO A 40 2.11 7.75 14.59
CA PRO A 40 2.33 7.62 16.03
C PRO A 40 1.05 7.30 16.80
N GLY A 41 1.06 6.15 17.49
CA GLY A 41 -0.09 5.67 18.26
C GLY A 41 -0.96 4.65 17.54
N TYR A 42 -0.66 4.31 16.28
CA TYR A 42 -1.29 3.23 15.53
C TYR A 42 -0.35 2.03 15.41
N GLU A 43 -0.92 0.82 15.45
CA GLU A 43 -0.22 -0.41 15.10
C GLU A 43 -0.42 -0.69 13.61
N GLY A 44 0.53 -1.35 12.96
CA GLY A 44 0.48 -1.66 11.53
C GLY A 44 0.89 -3.09 11.20
N PRO A 45 0.63 -3.54 9.97
CA PRO A 45 1.08 -4.85 9.50
C PRO A 45 2.60 -4.98 9.49
N GLU A 46 3.08 -6.22 9.57
CA GLU A 46 4.47 -6.54 9.23
C GLU A 46 4.70 -6.34 7.73
N SER A 47 5.93 -5.98 7.35
CA SER A 47 6.32 -5.88 5.94
C SER A 47 6.11 -7.20 5.20
N VAL A 48 5.67 -7.12 3.93
CA VAL A 48 5.37 -8.30 3.12
C VAL A 48 6.12 -8.29 1.79
N THR A 49 6.52 -9.46 1.30
CA THR A 49 7.10 -9.61 -0.04
C THR A 49 6.00 -9.93 -1.06
N VAL A 50 6.05 -9.25 -2.20
CA VAL A 50 5.10 -9.38 -3.32
C VAL A 50 5.82 -9.57 -4.65
N SER A 51 5.14 -10.21 -5.60
CA SER A 51 5.61 -10.40 -6.97
C SER A 51 4.42 -10.68 -7.89
N SER A 52 4.62 -10.69 -9.21
CA SER A 52 3.58 -11.05 -10.18
C SER A 52 3.13 -12.51 -10.14
N ALA A 53 3.75 -13.35 -9.31
CA ALA A 53 3.33 -14.75 -9.17
C ALA A 53 1.95 -14.88 -8.51
N LYS A 54 1.57 -13.94 -7.64
CA LYS A 54 0.26 -13.90 -6.97
C LYS A 54 -0.05 -12.52 -6.43
N GLU A 55 -1.33 -12.18 -6.38
CA GLU A 55 -1.81 -11.07 -5.57
C GLU A 55 -1.61 -11.40 -4.08
N VAL A 56 -1.32 -10.36 -3.29
CA VAL A 56 -1.15 -10.48 -1.84
C VAL A 56 -2.13 -9.53 -1.18
N THR A 57 -3.04 -10.06 -0.38
CA THR A 57 -3.93 -9.25 0.47
C THR A 57 -3.32 -9.16 1.86
N VAL A 58 -3.20 -7.94 2.36
CA VAL A 58 -2.75 -7.64 3.73
C VAL A 58 -3.92 -7.09 4.52
N ASP A 59 -4.14 -7.66 5.69
CA ASP A 59 -5.14 -7.20 6.64
C ASP A 59 -4.57 -6.08 7.51
N PHE A 60 -5.41 -5.10 7.80
CA PHE A 60 -5.10 -3.95 8.65
C PHE A 60 -5.96 -3.98 9.92
N PRO A 61 -5.44 -3.45 11.04
CA PRO A 61 -6.23 -3.26 12.25
C PRO A 61 -7.32 -2.22 12.02
N ASP A 62 -8.40 -2.31 12.82
CA ASP A 62 -9.43 -1.27 12.84
C ASP A 62 -8.80 0.10 13.15
N LYS A 63 -9.27 1.12 12.45
CA LYS A 63 -8.81 2.52 12.58
C LYS A 63 -7.32 2.77 12.27
N TYR A 64 -6.67 1.89 11.51
CA TYR A 64 -5.30 2.15 11.04
C TYR A 64 -5.21 3.51 10.33
N ILE A 65 -4.16 4.26 10.67
CA ILE A 65 -3.74 5.48 9.98
C ILE A 65 -2.25 5.37 9.70
N GLY A 66 -1.86 5.63 8.46
CA GLY A 66 -0.47 5.70 8.06
C GLY A 66 -0.32 5.50 6.57
N ASN A 67 0.91 5.16 6.16
CA ASN A 67 1.23 4.93 4.76
C ASN A 67 2.01 3.63 4.57
N PHE A 68 2.25 3.31 3.30
CA PHE A 68 3.15 2.27 2.89
C PHE A 68 3.88 2.67 1.61
N TYR A 69 5.02 2.04 1.38
CA TYR A 69 5.78 2.13 0.13
C TYR A 69 6.31 0.75 -0.24
N ALA A 70 6.78 0.62 -1.48
CA ALA A 70 7.39 -0.61 -1.95
C ALA A 70 8.85 -0.39 -2.33
N VAL A 71 9.68 -1.39 -2.05
CA VAL A 71 11.11 -1.38 -2.40
C VAL A 71 11.39 -2.62 -3.24
N GLN A 72 11.86 -2.42 -4.46
CA GLN A 72 12.29 -3.54 -5.31
C GLN A 72 13.46 -4.29 -4.69
N LYS A 73 13.49 -5.61 -4.85
CA LYS A 73 14.55 -6.47 -4.35
C LYS A 73 15.94 -5.96 -4.76
N GLY A 74 16.82 -5.78 -3.78
CA GLY A 74 18.19 -5.32 -4.00
C GLY A 74 18.35 -3.81 -4.16
N LYS A 75 17.28 -3.02 -4.03
CA LYS A 75 17.36 -1.57 -3.88
C LYS A 75 17.50 -1.18 -2.40
N THR A 76 17.99 0.04 -2.18
CA THR A 76 18.05 0.62 -0.83
C THR A 76 16.64 0.79 -0.29
N ASP A 77 16.46 0.47 0.98
CA ASP A 77 15.23 0.76 1.70
C ASP A 77 15.09 2.28 1.92
N GLN A 78 14.32 2.92 1.03
CA GLN A 78 13.96 4.33 1.11
C GLN A 78 12.53 4.52 0.60
N PRO A 79 11.74 5.40 1.24
CA PRO A 79 10.40 5.71 0.78
C PRO A 79 10.42 6.46 -0.55
N GLY A 80 9.49 6.08 -1.43
CA GLY A 80 9.27 6.67 -2.73
C GLY A 80 7.84 7.17 -2.88
N MET A 81 7.12 6.66 -3.88
CA MET A 81 5.68 6.90 -4.02
C MET A 81 4.95 6.18 -2.89
N LEU A 82 4.11 6.91 -2.15
CA LEU A 82 3.39 6.36 -1.00
C LEU A 82 1.98 5.92 -1.41
N GLY A 83 1.49 4.85 -0.80
CA GLY A 83 0.06 4.64 -0.61
C GLY A 83 -0.32 5.08 0.80
N GLU A 84 -1.19 6.06 0.94
CA GLU A 84 -1.66 6.59 2.22
C GLU A 84 -3.08 6.09 2.48
N VAL A 85 -3.36 5.63 3.70
CA VAL A 85 -4.69 5.12 4.08
C VAL A 85 -5.07 5.55 5.51
N THR A 86 -6.35 5.88 5.66
CA THR A 86 -7.03 6.01 6.95
C THR A 86 -8.28 5.14 6.89
N PHE A 87 -8.26 4.02 7.60
CA PHE A 87 -9.45 3.18 7.75
C PHE A 87 -10.28 3.66 8.93
N GLY A 88 -11.60 3.54 8.87
CA GLY A 88 -12.49 3.91 9.98
C GLY A 88 -12.37 5.37 10.43
N GLY A 89 -12.06 6.28 9.49
CA GLY A 89 -11.87 7.71 9.72
C GLY A 89 -13.17 8.44 10.05
N TRP A 90 -13.28 9.71 9.65
CA TRP A 90 -14.49 10.50 9.92
C TRP A 90 -15.74 9.82 9.32
N ASN A 91 -16.79 9.69 10.13
CA ASN A 91 -18.00 8.90 9.82
C ASN A 91 -17.75 7.41 9.49
N GLY A 92 -16.63 6.83 9.94
CA GLY A 92 -16.27 5.44 9.68
C GLY A 92 -15.80 5.17 8.25
N LYS A 93 -15.47 6.20 7.48
CA LYS A 93 -15.08 6.09 6.08
C LYS A 93 -13.62 5.70 5.91
N THR A 94 -13.30 5.16 4.74
CA THR A 94 -11.92 4.95 4.31
C THR A 94 -11.47 6.13 3.46
N TYR A 95 -10.32 6.71 3.82
CA TYR A 95 -9.64 7.75 3.07
C TYR A 95 -8.35 7.19 2.52
N PHE A 96 -8.01 7.50 1.28
CA PHE A 96 -6.82 6.96 0.65
C PHE A 96 -6.30 7.83 -0.50
N ASP A 97 -5.00 7.76 -0.75
CA ASP A 97 -4.37 8.34 -1.94
C ASP A 97 -3.04 7.69 -2.28
N VAL A 98 -2.59 7.93 -3.51
CA VAL A 98 -1.22 7.70 -3.96
C VAL A 98 -0.50 9.04 -3.99
N SER A 99 0.56 9.14 -3.20
CA SER A 99 1.19 10.41 -2.84
C SER A 99 2.63 10.48 -3.34
N ALA A 100 2.89 11.52 -4.13
CA ALA A 100 4.16 11.81 -4.78
C ALA A 100 5.00 12.83 -4.00
N ILE A 101 4.58 13.18 -2.78
CA ILE A 101 5.23 14.23 -1.97
C ILE A 101 6.65 13.84 -1.56
N VAL A 102 6.88 12.57 -1.22
CA VAL A 102 8.19 12.11 -0.69
C VAL A 102 9.22 12.00 -1.80
N ASP A 103 8.95 11.19 -2.83
CA ASP A 103 9.76 11.15 -4.04
C ASP A 103 8.88 11.00 -5.30
N PRO A 104 8.64 12.09 -6.04
CA PRO A 104 7.86 12.05 -7.27
C PRO A 104 8.56 11.31 -8.42
N ASN A 105 9.84 10.96 -8.26
CA ASN A 105 10.61 10.23 -9.27
C ASN A 105 10.44 8.71 -9.15
N ASP A 106 9.87 8.21 -8.05
CA ASP A 106 9.49 6.81 -7.95
C ASP A 106 8.26 6.54 -8.82
N LYS A 107 8.51 6.02 -10.02
CA LYS A 107 7.47 5.65 -10.99
C LYS A 107 7.26 4.15 -11.08
N ASP A 108 8.07 3.38 -10.36
CA ASP A 108 8.20 1.93 -10.52
C ASP A 108 7.56 1.15 -9.36
N ASN A 109 7.10 1.81 -8.31
CA ASN A 109 6.48 1.17 -7.15
C ASN A 109 4.97 1.42 -7.12
N VAL A 110 4.43 2.06 -6.07
CA VAL A 110 2.98 2.28 -5.92
C VAL A 110 2.47 3.11 -7.10
N LYS A 111 1.48 2.60 -7.83
CA LYS A 111 0.94 3.25 -9.03
C LYS A 111 -0.45 3.84 -8.78
N GLN A 112 -1.39 2.98 -8.38
CA GLN A 112 -2.80 3.31 -8.24
C GLN A 112 -3.39 2.64 -7.00
N MET A 113 -4.50 3.19 -6.50
CA MET A 113 -5.28 2.63 -5.40
C MET A 113 -6.77 2.93 -5.60
N TRP A 114 -7.66 1.98 -5.27
CA TRP A 114 -9.11 2.16 -5.39
C TRP A 114 -9.92 1.14 -4.55
N PRO A 115 -11.23 1.37 -4.31
CA PRO A 115 -12.12 0.44 -3.61
C PRO A 115 -12.35 -0.85 -4.39
N LYS A 116 -12.16 -2.00 -3.74
CA LYS A 116 -12.13 -3.32 -4.39
C LYS A 116 -13.40 -3.63 -5.18
N SER A 117 -14.57 -3.29 -4.65
CA SER A 117 -15.87 -3.65 -5.26
C SER A 117 -16.38 -2.58 -6.21
N ALA A 118 -16.36 -1.30 -5.80
CA ALA A 118 -16.87 -0.21 -6.61
C ALA A 118 -15.91 0.20 -7.75
N ALA A 119 -14.62 -0.12 -7.62
CA ALA A 119 -13.56 0.26 -8.56
C ALA A 119 -13.37 1.78 -8.74
N THR A 120 -14.00 2.59 -7.89
CA THR A 120 -13.98 4.05 -7.97
C THR A 120 -14.31 4.68 -6.60
N PRO A 121 -13.79 5.88 -6.28
CA PRO A 121 -12.76 6.64 -7.01
C PRO A 121 -11.41 5.93 -7.06
N MET A 122 -10.57 6.26 -8.04
CA MET A 122 -9.18 5.79 -8.11
C MET A 122 -8.24 6.94 -7.79
N SER A 123 -7.21 6.72 -6.99
CA SER A 123 -6.07 7.62 -6.80
C SER A 123 -4.84 7.01 -7.46
N GLY A 124 -3.93 7.84 -7.97
CA GLY A 124 -2.74 7.36 -8.66
C GLY A 124 -2.76 7.49 -10.17
N CYS A 125 -1.70 6.97 -10.80
CA CYS A 125 -1.47 7.04 -12.23
C CYS A 125 -1.10 5.68 -12.82
N GLU A 126 -1.65 5.34 -13.99
CA GLU A 126 -1.09 4.27 -14.82
C GLU A 126 0.30 4.68 -15.33
N THR A 127 0.42 5.92 -15.82
CA THR A 127 1.67 6.54 -16.26
C THR A 127 1.86 7.87 -15.54
N PHE A 128 2.99 8.05 -14.87
CA PHE A 128 3.33 9.28 -14.15
C PHE A 128 4.05 10.30 -15.04
N PRO A 129 3.78 11.61 -14.88
CA PRO A 129 2.84 12.21 -13.93
C PRO A 129 1.39 12.21 -14.44
N CYS A 130 0.43 12.35 -13.52
CA CYS A 130 -0.98 12.59 -13.82
C CYS A 130 -1.64 13.44 -12.71
N ASP A 131 -2.83 13.99 -12.98
CA ASP A 131 -3.54 14.92 -12.08
C ASP A 131 -4.34 14.22 -10.97
N ASN A 132 -4.07 12.94 -10.72
CA ASN A 132 -4.83 12.08 -9.80
C ASN A 132 -3.96 11.51 -8.66
N CYS A 133 -2.73 11.99 -8.56
CA CYS A 133 -1.83 11.79 -7.42
C CYS A 133 -1.81 13.00 -6.51
N TYR A 134 -1.55 12.78 -5.24
CA TYR A 134 -1.34 13.86 -4.27
C TYR A 134 0.09 14.40 -4.42
N TRP A 135 0.24 15.60 -5.01
CA TRP A 135 1.56 16.17 -5.35
C TRP A 135 2.06 17.23 -4.37
N LEU A 136 1.14 17.91 -3.68
CA LEU A 136 1.45 19.02 -2.78
C LEU A 136 0.67 18.85 -1.47
N PRO A 137 1.24 19.29 -0.33
CA PRO A 137 0.44 19.48 0.87
C PRO A 137 -0.78 20.36 0.56
N ASP A 138 -1.96 19.92 0.99
CA ASP A 138 -3.29 20.54 0.76
C ASP A 138 -3.91 20.35 -0.63
N ASP A 139 -3.40 19.43 -1.46
CA ASP A 139 -4.06 19.03 -2.71
C ASP A 139 -5.37 18.25 -2.43
N VAL A 140 -6.42 18.38 -3.23
CA VAL A 140 -7.70 17.67 -2.97
C VAL A 140 -7.69 16.31 -3.69
N GLN A 141 -6.74 15.44 -3.34
CA GLN A 141 -6.58 14.13 -4.00
C GLN A 141 -6.83 12.94 -3.10
N THR A 142 -6.96 13.16 -1.78
CA THR A 142 -7.47 12.13 -0.88
C THR A 142 -8.88 11.75 -1.31
N LYS A 143 -9.01 10.49 -1.72
CA LYS A 143 -10.26 9.89 -2.13
C LYS A 143 -10.95 9.27 -0.93
N VAL A 144 -12.26 9.09 -1.03
CA VAL A 144 -13.09 8.59 0.08
C VAL A 144 -14.04 7.52 -0.42
N THR A 145 -14.20 6.45 0.37
CA THR A 145 -15.17 5.39 0.11
C THR A 145 -15.78 4.87 1.42
N ASP A 146 -16.91 4.18 1.31
CA ASP A 146 -17.50 3.40 2.41
C ASP A 146 -16.93 1.97 2.48
N GLU A 147 -16.14 1.54 1.47
CA GLU A 147 -15.48 0.24 1.48
C GLU A 147 -14.22 0.22 2.34
N VAL A 148 -13.93 -0.92 2.96
CA VAL A 148 -12.72 -1.15 3.76
C VAL A 148 -11.69 -2.04 3.05
N ASP A 149 -12.02 -2.51 1.85
CA ASP A 149 -11.14 -3.31 1.02
C ASP A 149 -10.68 -2.48 -0.17
N LEU A 150 -9.36 -2.29 -0.28
CA LEU A 150 -8.73 -1.56 -1.39
C LEU A 150 -7.92 -2.52 -2.27
N ILE A 151 -7.71 -2.12 -3.51
CA ILE A 151 -6.69 -2.69 -4.40
C ILE A 151 -5.64 -1.62 -4.66
N THR A 152 -4.38 -2.01 -4.69
CA THR A 152 -3.27 -1.17 -5.14
C THR A 152 -2.39 -1.90 -6.15
N THR A 153 -1.92 -1.17 -7.16
CA THR A 153 -1.02 -1.71 -8.19
C THR A 153 0.41 -1.27 -7.98
N LEU A 154 1.34 -2.14 -8.37
CA LEU A 154 2.77 -1.95 -8.23
C LEU A 154 3.48 -2.18 -9.57
N GLY A 155 4.36 -1.26 -9.94
CA GLY A 155 5.12 -1.36 -11.19
C GLY A 155 4.27 -1.14 -12.45
N ASP A 156 4.94 -1.11 -13.60
CA ASP A 156 4.29 -0.86 -14.89
C ASP A 156 3.69 -2.14 -15.48
N GLY A 157 2.50 -2.04 -16.04
CA GLY A 157 1.88 -3.14 -16.78
C GLY A 157 0.37 -2.98 -16.91
N ALA A 158 -0.26 -3.96 -17.56
CA ALA A 158 -1.71 -3.98 -17.68
C ALA A 158 -2.33 -4.50 -16.37
N SER A 159 -3.14 -3.68 -15.73
CA SER A 159 -3.93 -4.12 -14.58
C SER A 159 -4.98 -5.14 -15.02
N PRO A 160 -5.15 -6.27 -14.29
CA PRO A 160 -6.28 -7.18 -14.52
C PRO A 160 -7.62 -6.56 -14.09
N TYR A 161 -7.57 -5.43 -13.36
CA TYR A 161 -8.73 -4.69 -12.89
C TYR A 161 -8.91 -3.39 -13.68
N LYS A 162 -10.17 -2.96 -13.82
CA LYS A 162 -10.51 -1.66 -14.42
C LYS A 162 -10.91 -0.67 -13.34
N ALA A 163 -9.94 0.06 -12.82
CA ALA A 163 -10.19 1.18 -11.91
C ALA A 163 -10.71 2.40 -12.69
N GLN A 164 -11.56 3.21 -12.07
CA GLN A 164 -12.14 4.41 -12.66
C GLN A 164 -11.82 5.63 -11.80
N SER A 165 -11.25 6.65 -12.44
CA SER A 165 -10.71 7.85 -11.79
C SER A 165 -11.73 8.67 -10.98
N ASN A 166 -13.01 8.66 -11.38
CA ASN A 166 -14.08 9.59 -10.98
C ASN A 166 -13.64 10.91 -10.35
#